data_AF-A0A937PCJ5-F1
#
_entry.id   AF-A0A937PCJ5-F1
#
_cell.length_a   1.000
_cell.length_b   1.000
_cell.length_c   1.000
_cell.angle_alpha   90.00
_cell.angle_beta   90.00
_cell.angle_gamma   90.00
#
_symmetry.space_group_name_H-M   'P 1'
#
loop_
_entity.id
_entity.type
_entity.pdbx_description
1 polymer ?
#
loop_
_entity_poly.entity_id
_entity_poly.type
_entity_poly.pdbx_seq_one_letter_code
_entity_poly.pdbx_strand_id
1 'polypeptide(L)'
;MKKMYSISPSGEKFRIPSKEEYKTEFDMLKSRVKSEREKGREIVVVMGVGFVGAVMAAIVADTVNENGKPSKFVIGIQLPSVRSY
;
A
#
# COMPACT_ATOMS: atom_id res chain seq x y z
N MET A 1 17.77 -4.47 -19.79
CA MET A 1 17.12 -5.45 -18.88
C MET A 1 15.73 -5.77 -19.41
N LYS A 2 15.31 -7.03 -19.42
CA LYS A 2 14.00 -7.44 -19.93
C LYS A 2 12.91 -6.90 -18.99
N LYS A 3 11.95 -6.11 -19.51
CA LYS A 3 10.81 -5.62 -18.72
C LYS A 3 9.96 -6.83 -18.29
N MET A 4 9.83 -7.00 -16.99
CA MET A 4 9.02 -8.06 -16.39
C MET A 4 7.61 -7.54 -16.14
N TYR A 5 6.61 -8.41 -16.30
CA TYR A 5 5.21 -8.08 -16.12
C TYR A 5 4.54 -9.13 -15.22
N SER A 6 3.66 -8.68 -14.35
CA SER A 6 2.56 -9.47 -13.79
C SER A 6 1.38 -9.42 -14.77
N ILE A 7 0.62 -10.50 -14.90
CA ILE A 7 -0.51 -10.59 -15.82
C ILE A 7 -1.74 -11.01 -15.03
N SER A 8 -2.81 -10.21 -15.10
CA SER A 8 -4.09 -10.52 -14.43
C SER A 8 -4.83 -11.65 -15.15
N PRO A 9 -5.86 -12.25 -14.53
CA PRO A 9 -6.74 -13.21 -15.21
C PRO A 9 -7.43 -12.67 -16.46
N SER A 10 -7.65 -11.35 -16.55
CA SER A 10 -8.20 -10.67 -17.73
C SER A 10 -7.15 -10.38 -18.82
N GLY A 11 -5.88 -10.72 -18.59
CA GLY A 11 -4.78 -10.48 -19.53
C GLY A 11 -4.13 -9.10 -19.43
N GLU A 12 -4.55 -8.28 -18.46
CA GLU A 12 -3.95 -6.97 -18.23
C GLU A 12 -2.52 -7.11 -17.69
N LYS A 13 -1.60 -6.29 -18.21
CA LYS A 13 -0.17 -6.39 -17.91
C LYS A 13 0.28 -5.27 -16.98
N PHE A 14 0.77 -5.64 -15.81
CA PHE A 14 1.31 -4.74 -14.80
C PHE A 14 2.83 -4.85 -14.81
N ARG A 15 3.51 -3.76 -15.12
CA ARG A 15 4.97 -3.77 -15.18
C ARG A 15 5.54 -3.87 -13.76
N ILE A 16 6.50 -4.77 -13.58
CA ILE A 16 7.26 -4.85 -12.32
C ILE A 16 8.13 -3.58 -12.20
N PRO A 17 8.06 -2.85 -11.07
CA PRO A 17 8.85 -1.64 -10.86
C PRO A 17 10.35 -1.92 -10.95
N SER A 18 11.11 -0.94 -11.47
CA SER A 18 12.58 -0.98 -11.39
C SER A 18 13.05 -0.65 -9.97
N LYS A 19 14.34 -0.87 -9.69
CA LYS A 19 14.94 -0.52 -8.39
C LYS A 19 14.85 0.98 -8.09
N GLU A 20 14.99 1.80 -9.13
CA GLU A 20 14.90 3.25 -9.05
C GLU A 20 13.47 3.68 -8.72
N GLU A 21 12.47 3.07 -9.35
CA GLU A 21 11.06 3.35 -9.07
C GLU A 21 10.66 2.98 -7.65
N TYR A 22 11.14 1.84 -7.14
CA TYR A 22 10.98 1.48 -5.73
C TYR A 22 11.58 2.52 -4.79
N LYS A 23 12.76 3.04 -5.12
CA LYS A 23 13.41 4.08 -4.32
C LYS A 23 12.58 5.36 -4.31
N THR A 24 12.12 5.80 -5.48
CA THR A 24 11.26 6.98 -5.62
C THR A 24 9.96 6.83 -4.84
N GLU A 25 9.29 5.68 -4.96
CA GLU A 25 8.06 5.40 -4.21
C GLU A 25 8.31 5.38 -2.70
N PHE A 26 9.41 4.78 -2.25
CA PHE A 26 9.76 4.72 -0.84
C PHE A 26 10.02 6.12 -0.25
N ASP A 27 10.69 7.00 -0.99
CA ASP A 27 10.92 8.38 -0.54
C ASP A 27 9.62 9.20 -0.50
N MET A 28 8.68 8.95 -1.43
CA MET A 28 7.33 9.52 -1.38
C MET A 28 6.56 9.02 -0.15
N LEU A 29 6.62 7.71 0.13
CA LEU A 29 5.97 7.10 1.30
C LEU A 29 6.51 7.65 2.61
N LYS A 30 7.82 7.87 2.74
CA LYS A 30 8.41 8.51 3.94
C LYS A 30 7.82 9.89 4.20
N SER A 31 7.72 10.73 3.17
CA SER A 31 7.16 12.08 3.29
C SER A 31 5.70 12.03 3.74
N ARG A 32 4.91 11.11 3.19
CA ARG A 32 3.50 10.91 3.57
C ARG A 32 3.37 10.38 5.00
N VAL A 33 4.15 9.36 5.36
CA VAL A 33 4.19 8.79 6.71
C VAL A 33 4.57 9.85 7.75
N LYS A 34 5.54 10.73 7.44
CA LYS A 34 5.91 11.83 8.33
C LYS A 34 4.72 12.76 8.58
N SER A 35 4.03 13.21 7.53
CA SER A 35 2.86 14.09 7.66
C SER A 35 1.71 13.43 8.43
N GLU A 36 1.47 12.14 8.25
CA GLU A 36 0.41 11.42 8.98
C GLU A 36 0.77 11.20 10.45
N ARG A 37 2.05 10.98 10.77
CA ARG A 37 2.54 10.95 12.16
C ARG A 37 2.40 12.29 12.86
N GLU A 38 2.66 13.39 12.16
CA GLU A 38 2.45 14.76 12.70
C GLU A 38 0.97 15.03 13.03
N LYS A 39 0.03 14.34 12.37
CA LYS A 39 -1.40 14.35 12.69
C LYS A 39 -1.77 13.42 13.86
N GLY A 40 -0.79 12.75 14.47
CA GLY A 40 -1.01 11.79 15.56
C GLY A 40 -1.62 10.46 15.12
N ARG A 41 -1.56 10.12 13.82
CA ARG A 41 -2.11 8.85 13.31
C ARG A 41 -1.09 7.73 13.41
N GLU A 42 -1.54 6.56 13.86
CA GLU A 42 -0.76 5.33 13.82
C GLU A 42 -0.65 4.81 12.38
N ILE A 43 0.55 4.40 11.97
CA ILE A 43 0.80 3.93 10.60
C ILE A 43 0.66 2.42 10.57
N VAL A 44 -0.30 1.91 9.80
CA VAL A 44 -0.54 0.47 9.64
C VAL A 44 -0.24 0.05 8.22
N VAL A 45 0.56 -1.01 8.06
CA VAL A 45 0.87 -1.58 6.75
C VAL A 45 0.17 -2.92 6.61
N VAL A 46 -0.66 -3.06 5.57
CA VAL A 46 -1.35 -4.30 5.24
C VAL A 46 -0.67 -4.93 4.03
N MET A 47 0.04 -6.04 4.26
CA MET A 47 0.66 -6.82 3.20
C MET A 47 -0.35 -7.77 2.56
N GLY A 48 -0.55 -7.62 1.25
CA GLY A 48 -1.58 -8.30 0.48
C GLY A 48 -2.90 -7.54 0.51
N VAL A 49 -3.38 -7.10 -0.65
CA VAL A 49 -4.66 -6.37 -0.81
C VAL A 49 -5.67 -7.17 -1.66
N GLY A 50 -5.67 -8.49 -1.47
CA GLY A 50 -6.79 -9.33 -1.92
C GLY A 50 -8.04 -9.10 -1.07
N PHE A 51 -9.05 -9.96 -1.17
CA PHE A 51 -10.33 -9.80 -0.46
C PHE A 51 -10.17 -9.52 1.05
N VAL A 52 -9.46 -10.41 1.77
CA VAL A 52 -9.26 -10.27 3.22
C VAL A 52 -8.45 -9.02 3.55
N GLY A 53 -7.35 -8.78 2.82
CA GLY A 53 -6.48 -7.64 3.06
C GLY A 53 -7.19 -6.30 2.86
N ALA A 54 -8.02 -6.19 1.82
CA ALA A 54 -8.81 -4.99 1.56
C ALA A 54 -9.86 -4.73 2.66
N VAL A 55 -10.57 -5.77 3.10
CA VAL A 55 -11.54 -5.66 4.22
C VAL A 55 -10.84 -5.24 5.50
N MET A 56 -9.71 -5.87 5.83
CA MET A 56 -8.91 -5.51 7.00
C MET A 56 -8.39 -4.07 6.91
N ALA A 57 -7.91 -3.64 5.75
CA ALA A 57 -7.44 -2.27 5.55
C ALA A 57 -8.57 -1.25 5.78
N ALA A 58 -9.78 -1.52 5.28
CA ALA A 58 -10.94 -0.66 5.47
C ALA A 58 -11.36 -0.57 6.94
N ILE A 59 -11.50 -1.70 7.63
CA ILE A 59 -11.89 -1.75 9.05
C ILE A 59 -10.86 -1.00 9.92
N VAL A 60 -9.57 -1.21 9.67
CA VAL A 60 -8.51 -0.51 10.42
C VAL A 60 -8.52 0.99 10.13
N ALA A 61 -8.75 1.39 8.89
CA ALA A 61 -8.83 2.80 8.50
C ALA A 61 -10.04 3.53 9.11
N ASP A 62 -11.13 2.81 9.39
CA ASP A 62 -12.35 3.33 10.02
C ASP A 62 -12.20 3.54 11.53
N THR A 63 -11.06 3.16 12.12
CA THR A 63 -10.83 3.38 13.55
C THR A 63 -10.70 4.87 13.87
N VAL A 64 -11.56 5.35 14.77
CA VAL A 64 -11.56 6.73 15.26
C VAL A 64 -11.08 6.82 16.72
N ASN A 65 -10.57 7.99 17.10
CA ASN A 65 -10.27 8.31 18.50
C ASN A 65 -11.53 8.79 19.25
N GLU A 66 -11.37 9.13 20.52
CA GLU A 66 -12.45 9.63 21.39
C GLU A 66 -13.19 10.87 20.84
N ASN A 67 -12.52 11.66 20.00
CA ASN A 67 -13.09 12.84 19.36
C ASN A 67 -13.73 12.53 17.99
N GLY A 68 -13.90 11.26 17.63
CA GLY A 68 -14.45 10.83 16.35
C GLY A 68 -13.54 11.08 15.15
N LYS A 69 -12.25 11.42 15.34
CA LYS A 69 -11.29 11.65 14.25
C LYS A 69 -10.54 10.36 13.90
N PRO A 70 -10.23 10.10 12.62
CA PRO A 70 -9.46 8.92 12.22
C PRO A 70 -8.11 8.86 12.94
N SER A 71 -7.85 7.77 13.65
CA SER A 71 -6.66 7.59 14.48
C SER A 71 -5.55 6.79 13.79
N LYS A 72 -5.83 6.21 12.62
CA LYS A 72 -4.91 5.35 11.86
C LYS A 72 -4.77 5.84 10.43
N PHE A 73 -3.60 5.60 9.85
CA PHE A 73 -3.31 5.77 8.44
C PHE A 73 -2.83 4.44 7.87
N VAL A 74 -3.65 3.85 7.00
CA VAL A 74 -3.43 2.50 6.48
C VAL A 74 -2.80 2.56 5.09
N ILE A 75 -1.75 1.78 4.89
CA ILE A 75 -1.04 1.60 3.63
C ILE A 75 -1.21 0.13 3.21
N GLY A 76 -1.93 -0.11 2.13
CA GLY A 76 -1.99 -1.43 1.50
C GLY A 76 -0.80 -1.62 0.57
N ILE A 77 -0.13 -2.77 0.63
CA ILE A 77 0.97 -3.14 -0.27
C ILE A 77 0.71 -4.51 -0.90
N GLN A 78 0.80 -4.58 -2.22
CA GLN A 78 0.89 -5.84 -2.96
C GLN A 78 2.31 -6.00 -3.47
N LEU A 79 2.95 -7.14 -3.20
CA LEU A 79 4.28 -7.41 -3.72
C LEU A 79 4.19 -7.74 -5.21
N PRO A 80 4.80 -6.94 -6.10
CA PRO A 80 4.74 -7.21 -7.53
C PRO A 80 5.59 -8.46 -7.83
N SER A 81 5.00 -9.38 -8.60
CA SER A 81 5.57 -10.68 -8.90
C SER A 81 5.27 -11.05 -10.35
N VAL A 82 6.20 -11.76 -10.99
CA VAL A 82 5.94 -12.34 -12.33
C VAL A 82 5.15 -13.65 -12.26
N ARG A 83 5.01 -14.22 -11.06
CA ARG A 83 4.34 -15.52 -10.82
C ARG A 83 2.88 -15.36 -10.40
N SER A 84 2.48 -14.15 -10.02
CA SER A 84 1.16 -13.88 -9.44
C SER A 84 0.73 -12.44 -9.72
N TYR A 85 -0.58 -12.20 -9.63
CA TYR A 85 -1.24 -10.90 -9.73
C TYR A 85 -1.87 -10.55 -8.36
#